data_AF-A0A5A8CAU8-F1
#
_entry.id   AF-A0A5A8CAU8-F1
#
_cell.length_a   1.000
_cell.length_b   1.000
_cell.length_c   1.000
_cell.angle_alpha   90.00
_cell.angle_beta   90.00
_cell.angle_gamma   90.00
#
_symmetry.space_group_name_H-M   'P 1'
#
loop_
_entity.id
_entity.type
_entity.pdbx_description
1 polymer ?
#
loop_
_entity_poly.entity_id
_entity_poly.type
_entity_poly.pdbx_seq_one_letter_code
_entity_poly.pdbx_strand_id
1 'polypeptide(L)'
;MEQAEVSREVNTLLTADGGLNEASKRSVKSLEAAIAKSRQPGYFKYYTPSDATRAVETKNVLSAKVARLAELQKRVDAKQAQLDSARREAAKPTAAVDVPDLRRWFARYDRPAPAFGGEGAATTFSASRRVFGGTKHYPGFRSVASDMRPGRALR
;
A
#
# COMPACT_ATOMS: atom_id res chain seq x y z
N MET A 1 -3.96 -4.31 -4.77
CA MET A 1 -4.78 -5.08 -5.73
C MET A 1 -4.52 -6.57 -5.57
N GLU A 2 -3.27 -7.03 -5.67
CA GLU A 2 -2.86 -8.46 -5.52
C GLU A 2 -3.40 -9.16 -4.26
N GLN A 3 -3.32 -8.55 -3.07
CA GLN A 3 -3.82 -9.18 -1.83
C GLN A 3 -5.34 -9.46 -1.87
N ALA A 4 -6.12 -8.55 -2.45
CA ALA A 4 -7.56 -8.70 -2.56
C ALA A 4 -7.93 -9.81 -3.54
N GLU A 5 -7.14 -9.99 -4.61
CA GLU A 5 -7.32 -11.07 -5.58
C GLU A 5 -7.01 -12.44 -4.95
N VAL A 6 -5.86 -12.59 -4.30
CA VAL A 6 -5.51 -13.85 -3.61
C VAL A 6 -6.52 -14.17 -2.51
N SER A 7 -7.02 -13.16 -1.79
CA SER A 7 -8.07 -13.33 -0.78
C SER A 7 -9.39 -13.80 -1.40
N ARG A 8 -9.80 -13.23 -2.54
CA ARG A 8 -10.98 -13.70 -3.27
C ARG A 8 -10.82 -15.13 -3.73
N GLU A 9 -9.68 -15.50 -4.29
CA GLU A 9 -9.41 -16.88 -4.72
C GLU A 9 -9.48 -17.87 -3.56
N VAL A 10 -8.89 -17.53 -2.40
CA VAL A 10 -9.00 -18.36 -1.18
C VAL A 10 -10.46 -18.48 -0.75
N ASN A 11 -11.21 -17.38 -0.74
CA ASN A 11 -12.61 -17.41 -0.35
C ASN A 11 -13.43 -18.29 -1.32
N THR A 12 -13.22 -18.18 -2.62
CA THR A 12 -13.88 -19.02 -3.62
C THR A 12 -13.59 -20.51 -3.40
N LEU A 13 -12.33 -20.89 -3.13
CA LEU A 13 -11.98 -22.28 -2.84
C LEU A 13 -12.70 -22.85 -1.60
N LEU A 14 -12.98 -21.98 -0.62
CA LEU A 14 -13.64 -22.36 0.63
C LEU A 14 -15.17 -22.39 0.49
N THR A 15 -15.76 -21.40 -0.18
CA THR A 15 -17.21 -21.13 -0.15
C THR A 15 -17.96 -21.43 -1.44
N ALA A 16 -17.27 -21.77 -2.54
CA ALA A 16 -17.95 -22.21 -3.76
C ALA A 16 -18.85 -23.43 -3.49
N ASP A 17 -19.84 -23.64 -4.35
CA ASP A 17 -20.66 -24.84 -4.29
C ASP A 17 -19.79 -26.10 -4.47
N GLY A 18 -19.91 -27.05 -3.54
CA GLY A 18 -18.99 -28.18 -3.45
C GLY A 18 -17.54 -27.82 -3.09
N GLY A 19 -17.29 -26.62 -2.56
CA GLY A 19 -15.98 -26.17 -2.06
C GLY A 19 -15.54 -26.90 -0.80
N LEU A 20 -14.36 -26.55 -0.27
CA LEU A 20 -13.74 -27.28 0.82
C LEU A 20 -14.59 -27.31 2.10
N ASN A 21 -15.34 -26.24 2.40
CA ASN A 21 -16.21 -26.20 3.57
C ASN A 21 -17.39 -27.18 3.45
N GLU A 22 -18.00 -27.25 2.26
CA GLU A 22 -19.09 -28.18 1.96
C GLU A 22 -18.60 -29.62 1.99
N ALA A 23 -17.46 -29.89 1.35
CA ALA A 23 -16.84 -31.21 1.32
C ALA A 23 -16.49 -31.69 2.74
N SER A 24 -15.90 -30.81 3.57
CA SER A 24 -15.62 -31.12 4.98
C SER A 24 -16.89 -31.45 5.77
N LYS A 25 -17.94 -30.64 5.65
CA LYS A 25 -19.24 -30.89 6.31
C LYS A 25 -19.86 -32.22 5.87
N ARG A 26 -19.82 -32.53 4.57
CA ARG A 26 -20.35 -33.79 4.01
C ARG A 26 -19.53 -35.00 4.48
N SER A 27 -18.21 -34.87 4.56
CA SER A 27 -17.33 -35.90 5.11
C SER A 27 -17.64 -36.17 6.58
N VAL A 28 -17.79 -35.14 7.41
CA VAL A 28 -18.16 -35.30 8.84
C VAL A 28 -19.52 -35.97 8.98
N LYS A 29 -20.55 -35.49 8.28
CA LYS A 29 -21.88 -36.11 8.29
C LYS A 29 -21.86 -37.56 7.80
N SER A 30 -21.04 -37.86 6.79
CA SER A 30 -20.87 -39.22 6.30
C SER A 30 -20.22 -40.12 7.36
N LEU A 31 -19.25 -39.61 8.12
CA LEU A 31 -18.63 -40.35 9.22
C LEU A 31 -19.61 -40.55 10.39
N GLU A 32 -20.39 -39.53 10.75
CA GLU A 32 -21.45 -39.65 11.76
C GLU A 32 -22.48 -40.71 11.38
N ALA A 33 -22.93 -40.70 10.12
CA ALA A 33 -23.86 -41.69 9.60
C ALA A 33 -23.23 -43.09 9.55
N ALA A 34 -21.92 -43.20 9.24
CA ALA A 34 -21.19 -44.46 9.30
C ALA A 34 -21.13 -45.00 10.73
N ILE A 35 -20.83 -44.14 11.71
CA ILE A 35 -20.79 -44.52 13.13
C ILE A 35 -22.17 -44.99 13.59
N ALA A 36 -23.24 -44.27 13.25
CA ALA A 36 -24.60 -44.65 13.61
C ALA A 36 -24.99 -46.01 13.00
N LYS A 37 -24.63 -46.23 11.73
CA LYS A 37 -24.92 -47.47 11.01
C LYS A 37 -23.94 -48.60 11.31
N SER A 38 -22.79 -48.35 11.92
CA SER A 38 -21.80 -49.38 12.26
C SER A 38 -22.37 -50.48 13.16
N ARG A 39 -23.43 -50.15 13.92
CA ARG A 39 -24.13 -51.07 14.82
C ARG A 39 -25.20 -51.92 14.13
N GLN A 40 -25.48 -51.66 12.85
CA GLN A 40 -26.48 -52.37 12.06
C GLN A 40 -25.80 -53.08 10.89
N PRO A 41 -26.02 -54.39 10.68
CA PRO A 41 -25.45 -55.09 9.53
C PRO A 41 -26.02 -54.50 8.23
N GLY A 42 -25.13 -54.05 7.33
CA GLY A 42 -25.51 -53.47 6.04
C GLY A 42 -24.35 -52.76 5.33
N TYR A 43 -24.57 -52.39 4.07
CA TYR A 43 -23.60 -51.64 3.27
C TYR A 43 -23.76 -50.12 3.51
N PHE A 44 -22.65 -49.44 3.83
CA PHE A 44 -22.59 -47.99 3.95
C PHE A 44 -21.61 -47.42 2.92
N LYS A 45 -22.08 -46.47 2.11
CA LYS A 45 -21.26 -45.77 1.12
C LYS A 45 -20.78 -44.44 1.70
N TYR A 46 -19.47 -44.27 1.82
CA TYR A 46 -18.86 -43.02 2.25
C TYR A 46 -19.04 -41.93 1.21
N TYR A 47 -19.13 -40.69 1.69
CA TYR A 47 -18.98 -39.53 0.84
C TYR A 47 -17.59 -39.50 0.20
N THR A 48 -17.54 -39.34 -1.11
CA THR A 48 -16.31 -39.16 -1.88
C THR A 48 -16.24 -37.70 -2.34
N PRO A 49 -15.19 -36.95 -1.97
CA PRO A 49 -14.97 -35.58 -2.45
C PRO A 49 -14.91 -35.53 -3.98
N SER A 50 -15.25 -34.38 -4.56
CA SER A 50 -15.12 -34.15 -6.01
C SER A 50 -13.65 -34.11 -6.43
N ASP A 51 -13.36 -34.45 -7.68
CA ASP A 51 -11.98 -34.41 -8.20
C ASP A 51 -11.33 -33.03 -8.06
N ALA A 52 -12.13 -31.96 -8.17
CA ALA A 52 -11.69 -30.59 -7.95
C ALA A 52 -11.23 -30.36 -6.51
N THR A 53 -12.02 -30.76 -5.51
CA THR A 53 -11.63 -30.62 -4.09
C THR A 53 -10.40 -31.47 -3.75
N ARG A 54 -10.34 -32.69 -4.29
CA ARG A 54 -9.21 -33.60 -4.10
C ARG A 54 -7.93 -33.04 -4.71
N ALA A 55 -8.02 -32.42 -5.89
CA ALA A 55 -6.88 -31.75 -6.53
C ALA A 55 -6.34 -30.58 -5.70
N VAL A 56 -7.22 -29.82 -5.05
CA VAL A 56 -6.84 -28.70 -4.16
C VAL A 56 -6.13 -29.20 -2.90
N GLU A 57 -6.64 -30.27 -2.29
CA GLU A 57 -6.03 -30.91 -1.11
C GLU A 57 -4.67 -31.53 -1.42
N THR A 58 -4.61 -32.38 -2.46
CA THR A 58 -3.37 -33.07 -2.87
C THR A 58 -2.25 -32.12 -3.27
N LYS A 59 -2.58 -31.02 -3.95
CA LYS A 59 -1.59 -30.04 -4.40
C LYS A 59 -1.27 -28.97 -3.37
N ASN A 60 -1.83 -29.05 -2.15
CA ASN A 60 -1.62 -28.06 -1.09
C ASN A 60 -1.85 -26.60 -1.55
N VAL A 61 -2.78 -26.38 -2.47
CA VAL A 61 -2.97 -25.07 -3.13
C VAL A 61 -3.46 -24.02 -2.12
N LEU A 62 -4.33 -24.43 -1.20
CA LEU A 62 -4.87 -23.54 -0.18
C LEU A 62 -3.77 -23.06 0.77
N SER A 63 -2.91 -23.96 1.27
CA SER A 63 -1.84 -23.59 2.20
C SER A 63 -0.81 -22.67 1.54
N ALA A 64 -0.48 -22.90 0.27
CA ALA A 64 0.38 -22.02 -0.50
C ALA A 64 -0.21 -20.60 -0.65
N LYS A 65 -1.52 -20.49 -0.95
CA LYS A 65 -2.20 -19.19 -1.07
C LYS A 65 -2.32 -18.47 0.28
N VAL A 66 -2.58 -19.20 1.37
CA VAL A 66 -2.61 -18.63 2.73
C VAL A 66 -1.22 -18.11 3.13
N ALA A 67 -0.15 -18.87 2.85
CA ALA A 67 1.21 -18.41 3.10
C ALA A 67 1.54 -17.14 2.30
N ARG A 68 1.11 -17.07 1.03
CA ARG A 68 1.27 -15.88 0.19
C ARG A 68 0.50 -14.67 0.74
N LEU A 69 -0.72 -14.87 1.23
CA LEU A 69 -1.48 -13.79 1.89
C LEU A 69 -0.77 -13.27 3.13
N ALA A 70 -0.22 -14.15 3.96
CA ALA A 70 0.54 -13.76 5.15
C ALA A 70 1.79 -12.95 4.78
N GLU A 71 2.50 -13.34 3.72
CA GLU A 71 3.64 -12.58 3.19
C GLU A 71 3.22 -11.19 2.68
N LEU A 72 2.14 -11.11 1.91
CA LEU A 72 1.61 -9.84 1.41
C LEU A 72 1.17 -8.92 2.55
N GLN A 73 0.54 -9.46 3.59
CA GLN A 73 0.15 -8.70 4.77
C GLN A 73 1.38 -8.09 5.47
N LYS A 74 2.43 -8.88 5.70
CA LYS A 74 3.69 -8.37 6.27
C LYS A 74 4.29 -7.23 5.44
N ARG A 75 4.21 -7.32 4.11
CA ARG A 75 4.70 -6.26 3.20
C ARG A 75 3.85 -5.00 3.31
N VAL A 76 2.53 -5.14 3.44
CA VAL A 76 1.62 -4.01 3.66
C VAL A 76 1.95 -3.33 5.01
N ASP A 77 2.09 -4.11 6.07
CA ASP A 77 2.40 -3.60 7.41
C ASP A 77 3.75 -2.86 7.44
N ALA A 78 4.78 -3.42 6.80
CA ALA A 78 6.09 -2.79 6.69
C ALA A 78 6.02 -1.46 5.92
N LYS A 79 5.22 -1.39 4.84
CA LYS A 79 5.03 -0.15 4.07
C LYS A 79 4.22 0.88 4.85
N GLN A 80 3.22 0.45 5.60
CA GLN A 80 2.45 1.32 6.47
C GLN A 80 3.33 1.93 7.56
N ALA A 81 4.19 1.12 8.19
CA ALA A 81 5.16 1.61 9.17
C ALA A 81 6.16 2.63 8.57
N GLN A 82 6.61 2.42 7.33
CA GLN A 82 7.44 3.39 6.60
C GLN A 82 6.71 4.71 6.31
N LEU A 83 5.43 4.65 5.95
CA LEU A 83 4.62 5.85 5.72
C LEU A 83 4.38 6.61 7.02
N ASP A 84 4.11 5.90 8.10
CA ASP A 84 3.85 6.53 9.40
C ASP A 84 5.13 7.15 9.99
N SER A 85 6.29 6.53 9.79
CA SER A 85 7.57 7.16 10.17
C SER A 85 7.88 8.39 9.31
N ALA A 86 7.69 8.32 7.99
CA ALA A 86 7.89 9.47 7.11
C ALA A 86 6.94 10.63 7.44
N ARG A 87 5.68 10.34 7.78
CA ARG A 87 4.71 11.33 8.24
C ARG A 87 5.14 11.97 9.57
N ARG A 88 5.68 11.19 10.51
CA ARG A 88 6.21 11.72 11.77
C ARG A 88 7.43 12.61 11.54
N GLU A 89 8.36 12.22 10.67
CA GLU A 89 9.51 13.06 10.32
C GLU A 89 9.09 14.34 9.60
N ALA A 90 8.11 14.28 8.70
CA ALA A 90 7.57 15.47 8.04
C ALA A 90 6.75 16.38 8.99
N ALA A 91 6.16 15.81 10.04
CA ALA A 91 5.43 16.55 11.06
C ALA A 91 6.34 17.14 12.15
N LYS A 92 7.62 16.77 12.20
CA LYS A 92 8.58 17.50 13.04
C LYS A 92 8.69 18.91 12.46
N PRO A 93 8.40 19.97 13.23
CA PRO A 93 8.68 21.31 12.77
C PRO A 93 10.16 21.35 12.45
N THR A 94 10.50 21.69 11.21
CA THR A 94 11.87 22.04 10.85
C THR A 94 12.28 23.11 11.84
N ALA A 95 13.17 22.76 12.78
CA ALA A 95 13.74 23.73 13.68
C ALA A 95 14.28 24.84 12.78
N ALA A 96 13.66 26.02 12.86
CA ALA A 96 14.09 27.16 12.08
C ALA A 96 15.59 27.25 12.29
N VAL A 97 16.37 27.08 11.21
CA VAL A 97 17.82 27.10 11.29
C VAL A 97 18.17 28.44 11.91
N ASP A 98 18.53 28.41 13.19
CA ASP A 98 18.89 29.59 13.93
C ASP A 98 20.31 29.92 13.52
N VAL A 99 20.47 30.45 12.30
CA VAL A 99 21.73 30.97 11.82
C VAL A 99 21.99 32.24 12.62
N PRO A 100 22.90 32.21 13.62
CA PRO A 100 23.07 33.32 14.55
C PRO A 100 23.53 34.60 13.81
N ASP A 101 24.20 34.40 12.69
CA ASP A 101 24.74 35.44 11.84
C ASP A 101 23.64 36.22 11.08
N LEU A 102 22.60 35.53 10.61
CA LEU A 102 21.46 36.17 9.95
C LEU A 102 20.62 36.98 10.93
N ARG A 103 20.42 36.48 12.16
CA ARG A 103 19.71 37.24 13.20
C ARG A 103 20.45 38.53 13.57
N ARG A 104 21.78 38.48 13.70
CA ARG A 104 22.62 39.67 13.91
C ARG A 104 22.57 40.64 12.74
N TRP A 105 22.57 40.11 11.51
CA TRP A 105 22.46 40.92 10.30
C TRP A 105 21.13 41.67 10.23
N PHE A 106 19.99 40.98 10.44
CA PHE A 106 18.66 41.60 10.49
C PHE A 106 18.46 42.56 11.67
N ALA A 107 19.14 42.34 12.80
CA ALA A 107 19.12 43.28 13.91
C ALA A 107 19.89 44.58 13.62
N ARG A 108 20.88 44.53 12.73
CA ARG A 108 21.71 45.68 12.34
C ARG A 108 21.13 46.48 11.17
N TYR A 109 20.51 45.82 10.21
CA TYR A 109 20.04 46.44 8.95
C TYR A 109 18.50 46.45 8.81
N ASP A 110 17.79 46.26 9.92
CA ASP A 110 16.37 45.95 9.98
C ASP A 110 15.99 44.66 9.25
N ARG A 111 14.85 44.08 9.65
CA ARG A 111 14.24 43.01 8.85
C ARG A 111 13.73 43.63 7.56
N PRO A 112 14.06 43.08 6.38
CA PRO A 112 13.39 43.52 5.16
C PRO A 112 11.89 43.41 5.39
N ALA A 113 11.16 44.48 5.09
CA ALA A 113 9.70 44.44 5.06
C ALA A 113 9.27 43.19 4.28
N PRO A 114 8.23 42.45 4.73
CA PRO A 114 7.82 41.20 4.10
C PRO A 114 7.81 41.43 2.59
N ALA A 115 8.69 40.68 1.90
CA ALA A 115 9.02 40.93 0.52
C ALA A 115 7.73 41.10 -0.29
N PHE A 116 7.78 42.01 -1.26
CA PHE A 116 6.85 42.18 -2.37
C PHE A 116 6.44 40.83 -3.00
N GLY A 117 5.60 40.08 -2.30
CA GLY A 117 5.09 38.75 -2.64
C GLY A 117 3.59 38.66 -2.37
N GLY A 118 2.98 39.76 -1.89
CA GLY A 118 1.57 40.07 -2.07
C GLY A 118 1.34 40.84 -3.37
N GLU A 119 0.08 40.94 -3.80
CA GLU A 119 -0.36 41.70 -4.97
C GLU A 119 0.32 43.09 -5.02
N GLY A 120 1.23 43.31 -5.99
CA GLY A 120 1.96 44.58 -6.16
C GLY A 120 3.46 44.45 -6.46
N ALA A 121 4.02 43.25 -6.51
CA ALA A 121 5.43 43.02 -6.85
C ALA A 121 5.77 43.36 -8.31
N ALA A 122 6.94 43.96 -8.55
CA ALA A 122 7.44 44.23 -9.90
C ALA A 122 7.86 42.96 -10.68
N THR A 123 8.25 41.89 -9.97
CA THR A 123 8.50 40.57 -10.55
C THR A 123 8.04 39.46 -9.60
N THR A 124 7.68 38.30 -10.17
CA THR A 124 7.26 37.11 -9.42
C THR A 124 7.95 35.89 -9.99
N PHE A 125 8.52 35.06 -9.12
CA PHE A 125 9.08 33.77 -9.53
C PHE A 125 7.97 32.73 -9.55
N SER A 126 7.71 32.17 -10.72
CA SER A 126 6.77 31.07 -10.91
C SER A 126 7.52 29.79 -11.26
N ALA A 127 7.08 28.64 -10.75
CA ALA A 127 7.66 27.36 -11.11
C ALA A 127 7.59 27.18 -12.64
N SER A 128 8.74 26.95 -13.28
CA SER A 128 8.77 26.66 -14.70
C SER A 128 8.27 25.24 -14.92
N ARG A 129 7.48 25.04 -15.98
CA ARG A 129 7.13 23.69 -16.45
C ARG A 129 8.30 23.02 -17.18
N ARG A 130 9.37 23.77 -17.48
CA ARG A 130 10.56 23.27 -18.15
C ARG A 130 11.40 22.49 -17.14
N VAL A 131 11.51 21.19 -17.38
CA VAL A 131 12.43 20.31 -16.68
C VAL A 131 13.67 20.20 -17.55
N PHE A 132 14.80 20.70 -17.05
CA PHE A 132 16.09 20.50 -17.70
C PHE A 132 16.81 19.34 -17.02
N GLY A 133 17.49 18.50 -17.77
CA GLY A 133 18.22 17.34 -17.23
C GLY A 133 17.79 16.01 -17.80
N GLY A 134 18.60 15.00 -17.52
CA GLY A 134 18.60 13.70 -18.18
C GLY A 134 19.72 13.62 -19.21
N THR A 135 20.96 13.39 -18.76
CA THR A 135 22.02 12.93 -19.66
C THR A 135 21.87 11.43 -19.86
N LYS A 136 22.46 10.88 -20.93
CA LYS A 136 22.41 9.43 -21.24
C LYS A 136 22.81 8.53 -20.05
N HIS A 137 23.65 9.05 -19.16
CA HIS A 137 24.17 8.32 -18.00
C HIS A 137 23.38 8.57 -16.70
N TYR A 138 22.52 9.60 -16.63
CA TYR A 138 21.73 9.95 -15.44
C TYR A 138 20.30 10.36 -15.81
N PRO A 139 19.43 9.39 -16.18
CA PRO A 139 18.06 9.68 -16.62
C PRO A 139 17.14 10.19 -15.50
N GLY A 140 17.52 9.99 -14.23
CA GLY A 140 16.75 10.44 -13.07
C GLY A 140 17.03 11.89 -12.63
N PHE A 141 18.07 12.54 -13.15
CA PHE A 141 18.40 13.91 -12.76
C PHE A 141 17.50 14.92 -13.47
N ARG A 142 16.65 15.59 -12.69
CA ARG A 142 15.74 16.65 -13.15
C ARG A 142 16.03 17.91 -12.35
N SER A 143 16.49 18.98 -12.99
CA SER A 143 16.52 20.30 -12.38
C SER A 143 15.18 20.99 -12.64
N VAL A 144 14.58 21.48 -11.55
CA VAL A 144 13.36 22.28 -11.60
C VAL A 144 13.80 23.73 -11.67
N ALA A 145 13.56 24.39 -12.79
CA ALA A 145 13.86 25.82 -12.96
C ALA A 145 12.66 26.66 -12.48
N SER A 146 12.94 27.88 -12.02
CA SER A 146 11.92 28.90 -11.77
C SER A 146 12.07 30.02 -12.79
N ASP A 147 10.97 30.43 -13.41
CA ASP A 147 10.97 31.52 -14.37
C ASP A 147 10.52 32.82 -13.67
N MET A 148 11.29 33.89 -13.84
CA MET A 148 10.92 35.22 -13.37
C MET A 148 9.93 35.86 -14.33
N ARG A 149 8.75 36.22 -13.85
CA ARG A 149 7.73 36.94 -14.62
C ARG A 149 7.62 38.39 -14.16
N PRO A 150 7.43 39.35 -15.06
CA PRO A 150 7.09 40.71 -14.67
C PRO A 150 5.73 40.71 -13.96
N GLY A 151 5.66 41.36 -12.80
CA GLY A 151 4.44 41.58 -12.05
C GLY A 151 3.87 42.98 -12.33
N ARG A 152 2.67 43.27 -11.80
CA ARG A 152 2.10 44.61 -11.86
C ARG A 152 2.67 45.41 -10.70
N ALA A 153 3.69 46.21 -10.98
CA ALA A 153 4.05 47.30 -10.07
C ALA A 153 2.84 48.24 -9.99
N LEU A 154 2.19 48.31 -8.82
CA LEU A 154 1.25 49.39 -8.56
C LEU A 154 2.03 50.70 -8.69
N ARG A 155 1.57 51.57 -9.58
CA ARG A 155 2.09 52.92 -9.76
C ARG A 155 1.44 53.85 -8.75
#